data_AF-A0A1Y4DAU2-F1
#
_entry.id   AF-A0A1Y4DAU2-F1
#
_cell.length_a   1.000
_cell.length_b   1.000
_cell.length_c   1.000
_cell.angle_alpha   90.00
_cell.angle_beta   90.00
_cell.angle_gamma   90.00
#
_symmetry.space_group_name_H-M   'P 1'
#
loop_
_entity.id
_entity.type
_entity.pdbx_description
1 polymer ?
#
loop_
_entity_poly.entity_id
_entity_poly.type
_entity_poly.pdbx_seq_one_letter_code
_entity_poly.pdbx_strand_id
1 'polypeptide(L)'
;MSTFILTARSDMFLTPDCIIRKGSVFEINSFDPVANSVNLFNNPERRMNIMSQFAAQGLDFSAQRKEFMMSGGYWDIVERPNRLI
;
A
#
# COMPACT_ATOMS: atom_id res chain seq x y z
N MET A 1 10.01 -12.15 5.40
CA MET A 1 8.99 -11.09 5.56
C MET A 1 9.70 -9.77 5.35
N SER A 2 9.25 -8.99 4.39
CA SER A 2 9.76 -7.64 4.14
C SER A 2 8.69 -6.62 4.52
N THR A 3 9.12 -5.52 5.11
CA THR A 3 8.22 -4.42 5.47
C THR A 3 8.45 -3.28 4.50
N PHE A 4 7.36 -2.72 3.97
CA PHE A 4 7.40 -1.60 3.03
C PHE A 4 6.72 -0.39 3.65
N ILE A 5 7.32 0.77 3.41
CA ILE A 5 6.77 2.08 3.74
C ILE A 5 6.21 2.68 2.45
N LEU A 6 4.91 2.98 2.46
CA LEU A 6 4.22 3.62 1.35
C LEU A 6 3.89 5.05 1.75
N THR A 7 4.30 6.00 0.91
CA THR A 7 3.93 7.41 1.06
C THR A 7 3.01 7.81 -0.08
N ALA A 8 1.84 8.37 0.23
CA ALA A 8 0.89 8.80 -0.79
C ALA A 8 1.44 9.99 -1.60
N ARG A 9 1.49 9.87 -2.93
CA ARG A 9 2.00 10.92 -3.82
C ARG A 9 1.00 12.07 -4.03
N SER A 10 -0.28 11.79 -3.87
CA SER A 10 -1.38 12.73 -4.03
C SER A 10 -2.52 12.40 -3.06
N ASP A 11 -3.47 13.31 -2.90
CA ASP A 11 -4.71 13.02 -2.20
C ASP A 11 -5.48 11.89 -2.95
N MET A 12 -5.84 10.83 -2.23
CA MET A 12 -6.63 9.71 -2.74
C MET A 12 -7.96 9.65 -2.01
N PHE A 13 -9.03 9.88 -2.77
CA PHE A 13 -10.40 9.90 -2.28
C PHE A 13 -10.99 8.49 -2.41
N LEU A 14 -11.06 7.77 -1.29
CA LEU A 14 -11.64 6.43 -1.23
C LEU A 14 -13.16 6.51 -1.11
N THR A 15 -13.63 7.40 -0.24
CA THR A 15 -15.04 7.78 -0.07
C THR A 15 -15.12 9.28 0.25
N PRO A 16 -16.31 9.92 0.27
CA PRO A 16 -16.44 11.32 0.69
C PRO A 16 -15.86 11.62 2.08
N ASP A 17 -15.90 10.64 2.98
CA ASP A 17 -15.44 10.76 4.37
C ASP A 17 -14.06 10.11 4.60
N CYS A 18 -13.49 9.45 3.58
CA CYS A 18 -12.24 8.71 3.67
C CYS A 18 -11.26 9.18 2.60
N ILE A 19 -10.31 10.02 3.03
CA ILE A 19 -9.30 10.63 2.18
C ILE A 19 -7.93 10.28 2.74
N ILE A 20 -7.11 9.61 1.94
CA ILE A 20 -5.69 9.49 2.19
C ILE A 20 -5.03 10.76 1.67
N ARG A 21 -4.45 11.56 2.55
CA ARG A 21 -3.81 12.82 2.17
C ARG A 21 -2.44 12.57 1.57
N LYS A 22 -2.02 13.45 0.66
CA LYS A 22 -0.64 13.48 0.15
C LYS A 22 0.34 13.51 1.33
N GLY A 23 1.36 12.66 1.25
CA GLY A 23 2.37 12.51 2.30
C GLY A 23 1.96 11.61 3.46
N SER A 24 0.73 11.08 3.49
CA SER A 24 0.36 10.03 4.46
C SER A 24 1.24 8.81 4.26
N VAL A 25 1.73 8.27 5.38
CA VAL A 25 2.68 7.16 5.42
C VAL A 25 2.00 5.93 6.00
N PHE A 26 2.17 4.79 5.33
CA PHE A 26 1.63 3.50 5.75
C PHE A 26 2.73 2.45 5.76
N GLU A 27 2.68 1.59 6.77
CA GLU A 27 3.55 0.42 6.87
C GLU A 27 2.75 -0.81 6.45
N ILE A 28 3.29 -1.59 5.52
CA ILE A 28 2.70 -2.86 5.10
C ILE A 28 3.72 -3.97 5.21
N ASN A 29 3.24 -5.17 5.49
CA ASN A 29 4.08 -6.36 5.54
C ASN A 29 3.83 -7.22 4.30
N SER A 30 4.90 -7.65 3.64
CA SER A 30 4.83 -8.63 2.57
C SER A 30 5.51 -9.93 3.00
N PHE A 31 4.81 -11.03 2.79
CA PHE A 31 5.33 -12.37 3.02
C PHE A 31 6.10 -12.92 1.81
N ASP A 32 6.04 -12.23 0.67
CA ASP A 32 6.65 -12.66 -0.57
C ASP A 32 8.15 -12.26 -0.61
N PRO A 33 9.07 -13.23 -0.73
CA PRO A 33 10.51 -12.98 -0.74
C PRO A 33 11.01 -12.29 -2.02
N VAL A 34 10.23 -12.24 -3.10
CA VAL A 34 10.59 -11.51 -4.33
C VAL A 34 9.94 -10.12 -4.41
N ALA A 35 9.19 -9.71 -3.40
CA ALA A 35 8.62 -8.37 -3.33
C ALA A 35 9.72 -7.31 -3.17
N ASN A 36 9.62 -6.23 -3.93
CA ASN A 36 10.46 -5.05 -3.81
C ASN A 36 9.63 -3.79 -4.13
N SER A 37 10.23 -2.62 -3.95
CA SER A 37 9.56 -1.32 -4.16
C SER A 37 8.99 -1.13 -5.56
N VAL A 38 9.55 -1.79 -6.58
CA VAL A 38 9.12 -1.63 -7.98
C VAL A 38 7.96 -2.56 -8.33
N ASN A 39 7.91 -3.75 -7.74
CA ASN A 39 6.98 -4.79 -8.15
C ASN A 39 5.85 -5.07 -7.14
N LEU A 40 5.82 -4.39 -5.99
CA LEU A 40 4.97 -4.73 -4.84
C LEU A 40 3.51 -5.00 -5.21
N PHE A 41 2.95 -4.17 -6.11
CA PHE A 41 1.56 -4.26 -6.56
C PHE A 41 1.31 -5.07 -7.85
N ASN A 42 2.37 -5.56 -8.50
CA ASN A 42 2.26 -6.26 -9.80
C ASN A 42 1.68 -7.68 -9.65
N ASN A 43 1.75 -8.27 -8.46
CA ASN A 43 1.15 -9.56 -8.16
C ASN A 43 -0.27 -9.34 -7.58
N PRO A 44 -1.34 -9.92 -8.19
CA PRO A 44 -2.72 -9.78 -7.72
C PRO A 44 -2.94 -10.27 -6.29
N GLU A 45 -2.34 -11.39 -5.88
CA GLU A 45 -2.46 -11.95 -4.53
C GLU A 45 -1.80 -11.03 -3.51
N ARG A 46 -0.61 -10.48 -3.83
CA ARG A 46 0.05 -9.48 -2.98
C ARG A 46 -0.82 -8.24 -2.83
N ARG A 47 -1.36 -7.74 -3.95
CA ARG A 47 -2.23 -6.57 -3.92
C ARG A 47 -3.45 -6.82 -3.04
N MET A 48 -4.07 -8.00 -3.11
CA MET A 48 -5.19 -8.38 -2.25
C MET A 48 -4.82 -8.43 -0.77
N ASN A 49 -3.65 -9.00 -0.45
CA ASN A 49 -3.15 -9.01 0.93
C ASN A 49 -2.91 -7.59 1.47
N ILE A 50 -2.32 -6.70 0.67
CA ILE A 50 -2.07 -5.32 1.07
C ILE A 50 -3.40 -4.56 1.24
N MET A 51 -4.37 -4.75 0.33
CA MET A 51 -5.70 -4.16 0.48
C MET A 51 -6.39 -4.63 1.76
N SER A 52 -6.23 -5.89 2.16
CA SER A 52 -6.75 -6.38 3.44
C SER A 52 -6.09 -5.70 4.65
N GLN A 53 -4.77 -5.45 4.60
CA GLN A 53 -4.07 -4.68 5.64
C GLN A 53 -4.56 -3.23 5.72
N PHE A 54 -4.87 -2.60 4.58
CA PHE A 54 -5.47 -1.27 4.54
C PHE A 54 -6.91 -1.27 5.08
N ALA A 55 -7.72 -2.26 4.70
CA ALA A 55 -9.10 -2.39 5.19
C ALA A 55 -9.15 -2.55 6.72
N ALA A 56 -8.20 -3.29 7.31
CA ALA A 56 -8.04 -3.40 8.76
C ALA A 56 -7.72 -2.04 9.45
N GLN A 57 -7.21 -1.06 8.69
CA GLN A 57 -6.97 0.31 9.13
C GLN A 57 -8.13 1.27 8.76
N GLY A 58 -9.25 0.75 8.27
CA GLY A 58 -10.40 1.56 7.83
C GLY A 58 -10.27 2.14 6.42
N LEU A 59 -9.26 1.71 5.66
CA LEU A 59 -9.01 2.17 4.29
C LEU A 59 -9.44 1.08 3.31
N ASP A 60 -10.72 1.11 2.91
CA ASP A 60 -11.27 0.12 1.99
C ASP A 60 -11.21 0.60 0.53
N PHE A 61 -10.27 0.03 -0.22
CA PHE A 61 -10.10 0.28 -1.66
C PHE A 61 -11.09 -0.51 -2.53
N SER A 62 -11.74 -1.54 -1.98
CA SER A 62 -12.68 -2.41 -2.70
C SER A 62 -14.09 -1.82 -2.76
N ALA A 63 -14.51 -1.10 -1.72
CA ALA A 63 -15.86 -0.55 -1.57
C ALA A 63 -16.31 0.35 -2.74
N GLN A 64 -15.39 0.99 -3.46
CA GLN A 64 -15.70 1.89 -4.58
C GLN A 64 -14.90 1.60 -5.86
N ARG A 65 -14.45 0.34 -6.04
CA ARG A 65 -13.62 -0.06 -7.18
C ARG A 65 -12.37 0.82 -7.36
N LYS A 66 -11.71 1.15 -6.24
CA LYS A 66 -10.51 2.00 -6.18
C LYS A 66 -9.21 1.18 -6.16
N GLU A 67 -9.26 -0.10 -6.54
CA GLU A 67 -8.10 -0.99 -6.55
C GLU A 67 -7.00 -0.50 -7.51
N PHE A 68 -7.34 0.34 -8.49
CA PHE A 68 -6.35 0.98 -9.37
C PHE A 68 -5.38 1.92 -8.63
N MET A 69 -5.77 2.44 -7.46
CA MET A 69 -4.89 3.21 -6.57
C MET A 69 -3.82 2.33 -5.93
N MET A 70 -3.97 1.01 -5.97
CA MET A 70 -2.95 0.04 -5.59
C MET A 70 -1.98 -0.22 -6.75
N SER A 71 -1.37 0.86 -7.25
CA SER A 71 -0.34 0.82 -8.29
C SER A 71 0.79 1.79 -7.95
N GLY A 72 2.00 1.51 -8.43
CA GLY A 72 3.19 2.28 -8.06
C GLY A 72 3.15 3.77 -8.45
N GLY A 73 2.20 4.17 -9.31
CA GLY A 73 2.00 5.59 -9.65
C GLY A 73 1.48 6.45 -8.49
N TYR A 74 0.78 5.85 -7.52
CA TYR A 74 0.14 6.56 -6.40
C TYR A 74 0.99 6.60 -5.14
N TRP A 75 2.07 5.83 -5.10
CA TRP A 75 2.85 5.58 -3.90
C TRP A 75 4.34 5.75 -4.15
N ASP A 76 5.02 6.45 -3.26
CA ASP A 76 6.45 6.26 -3.06
C ASP A 76 6.65 5.07 -2.13
N ILE A 77 7.35 4.04 -2.62
CA ILE A 77 7.50 2.76 -1.92
C ILE A 77 8.97 2.60 -1.56
N VAL A 78 9.25 2.44 -0.26
CA VAL A 78 10.58 2.17 0.25
C VAL A 78 10.53 0.88 1.05
N GLU A 79 11.43 -0.06 0.73
CA GLU A 79 11.62 -1.23 1.59
C GLU A 79 12.33 -0.79 2.86
N ARG A 80 11.74 -1.12 4.02
CA ARG A 80 12.38 -0.87 5.29
C ARG A 80 13.58 -1.82 5.39
N PRO A 81 14.82 -1.32 5.51
CA PRO A 81 15.94 -2.20 5.74
C PRO A 81 15.68 -2.93 7.05
N ASN A 82 15.76 -4.27 7.03
CA ASN A 82 15.83 -5.08 8.24
C ASN A 82 17.11 -4.70 8.97
N ARG A 83 17.07 -3.65 9.80
CA ARG A 83 18.15 -3.34 10.74
C ARG A 83 18.10 -4.40 11.83
N LEU A 84 18.88 -5.46 11.61
CA LEU A 84 19.49 -6.21 12.71
C LEU A 84 20.39 -5.20 13.45
N ILE A 85 19.93 -4.68 14.59
CA ILE A 85 20.77 -4.04 15.60
C ILE A 85 20.83 -5.00 16.77
#